data_AF-A0A372QCF3-F1
#
_entry.id   AF-A0A372QCF3-F1
#
_cell.length_a   1.000
_cell.length_b   1.000
_cell.length_c   1.000
_cell.angle_alpha   90.00
_cell.angle_beta   90.00
_cell.angle_gamma   90.00
#
_symmetry.space_group_name_H-M   'P 1'
#
loop_
_entity.id
_entity.type
_entity.pdbx_description
1 polymer ?
#
loop_
_entity_poly.entity_id
_entity_poly.type
_entity_poly.pdbx_seq_one_letter_code
_entity_poly.pdbx_strand_id
1 'polypeptide(L)'
;MSAIITKYVADYKLNKDMSNEELSQHALVLLELLTDKLKRLKDVKAISRALVETSTDAIVALSRLSRLRRELRTLNASKEIISATLILEITRASNKIQQERTEQRKNEGLHYLDHFSLESVKERLDAYDVSNTGQNQGKHGISPK
;
A
#
# COMPACT_ATOMS: atom_id res chain seq x y z
N MET A 1 -8.13 30.32 -10.86
CA MET A 1 -8.70 30.21 -9.50
C MET A 1 -8.50 28.79 -8.98
N SER A 2 -8.04 28.63 -7.73
CA SER A 2 -7.85 27.31 -7.11
C SER A 2 -9.20 26.65 -6.81
N ALA A 3 -9.31 25.33 -7.01
CA ALA A 3 -10.54 24.57 -6.73
C ALA A 3 -11.04 24.70 -5.28
N ILE A 4 -10.13 25.00 -4.35
CA ILE A 4 -10.46 25.24 -2.93
C ILE A 4 -11.17 26.58 -2.76
N ILE A 5 -10.67 27.63 -3.42
CA ILE A 5 -11.26 28.98 -3.36
C ILE A 5 -12.65 28.95 -3.98
N THR A 6 -12.81 28.27 -5.13
CA THR A 6 -14.11 28.13 -5.78
C THR A 6 -15.12 27.36 -4.93
N LYS A 7 -14.71 26.28 -4.25
CA LYS A 7 -15.58 25.55 -3.31
C LYS A 7 -15.97 26.40 -2.11
N TYR A 8 -14.99 27.06 -1.48
CA TYR A 8 -15.24 27.93 -0.34
C TYR A 8 -16.21 29.06 -0.69
N VAL A 9 -16.01 29.75 -1.82
CA VAL A 9 -16.93 30.80 -2.29
C VAL A 9 -18.36 30.27 -2.46
N ALA A 10 -18.53 29.05 -2.99
CA ALA A 10 -19.83 28.41 -3.18
C ALA A 10 -20.47 27.93 -1.87
N ASP A 11 -19.71 27.26 -1.01
CA ASP A 11 -20.16 26.68 0.26
C ASP A 11 -20.61 27.79 1.23
N TYR A 12 -19.91 28.92 1.22
CA TYR A 12 -20.22 30.08 2.06
C TYR A 12 -21.06 31.16 1.36
N LYS A 13 -21.47 30.92 0.09
CA LYS A 13 -22.32 31.82 -0.71
C LYS A 13 -21.86 33.28 -0.66
N LEU A 14 -20.55 33.50 -0.76
CA LEU A 14 -19.98 34.83 -0.62
C LEU A 14 -20.60 35.78 -1.68
N ASN A 15 -21.28 36.82 -1.23
CA ASN A 15 -21.93 37.82 -2.08
C ASN A 15 -21.32 39.22 -1.87
N LYS A 16 -21.71 40.18 -2.71
CA LYS A 16 -21.22 41.57 -2.62
C LYS A 16 -21.85 42.40 -1.50
N ASP A 17 -22.95 41.92 -0.92
CA ASP A 17 -23.79 42.62 0.05
C ASP A 17 -23.40 42.28 1.50
N MET A 18 -22.47 41.33 1.72
CA MET A 18 -21.93 40.99 3.03
C MET A 18 -21.15 42.16 3.63
N SER A 19 -21.21 42.25 4.96
CA SER A 19 -20.46 43.27 5.69
C SER A 19 -18.94 43.01 5.63
N ASN A 20 -18.17 44.08 5.78
CA ASN A 20 -16.70 43.98 5.86
C ASN A 20 -16.23 43.11 7.03
N GLU A 21 -16.99 43.07 8.14
CA GLU A 21 -16.66 42.26 9.31
C GLU A 21 -16.82 40.76 8.98
N GLU A 22 -17.94 40.35 8.38
CA GLU A 22 -18.16 38.97 7.94
C GLU A 22 -17.11 38.53 6.90
N LEU A 23 -16.81 39.41 5.94
CA LEU A 23 -15.74 39.17 4.96
C LEU A 23 -14.37 38.98 5.62
N SER A 24 -14.06 39.77 6.64
CA SER A 24 -12.81 39.69 7.41
C SER A 24 -12.70 38.34 8.13
N GLN A 25 -13.78 37.89 8.78
CA GLN A 25 -13.80 36.59 9.45
C GLN A 25 -13.62 35.43 8.47
N HIS A 26 -14.28 35.48 7.30
CA HIS A 26 -14.10 34.46 6.26
C HIS A 26 -12.68 34.41 5.70
N ALA A 27 -12.01 35.56 5.59
CA ALA A 27 -10.62 35.62 5.15
C ALA A 27 -9.68 34.94 6.16
N LEU A 28 -9.89 35.14 7.47
CA LEU A 28 -9.13 34.49 8.54
C LEU A 28 -9.30 32.96 8.50
N VAL A 29 -10.53 32.47 8.42
CA VAL A 29 -10.82 31.03 8.34
C VAL A 29 -10.19 30.38 7.11
N LEU A 30 -10.26 31.05 5.96
CA LEU A 30 -9.64 30.55 4.73
C LEU A 30 -8.11 30.48 4.86
N LEU A 31 -7.49 31.47 5.49
CA LEU A 31 -6.04 31.49 5.72
C LEU A 31 -5.60 30.35 6.64
N GLU A 32 -6.35 30.10 7.72
CA GLU A 32 -6.09 28.99 8.64
C GLU A 32 -6.18 27.65 7.91
N LEU A 33 -7.26 27.42 7.15
CA LEU A 33 -7.46 26.20 6.36
C LEU A 33 -6.31 25.94 5.36
N LEU A 34 -5.85 26.99 4.67
CA LEU A 34 -4.74 26.89 3.72
C LEU A 34 -3.42 26.57 4.43
N THR A 35 -3.17 27.21 5.56
CA THR A 35 -1.98 26.97 6.39
C THR A 35 -1.94 25.52 6.88
N ASP A 36 -3.07 25.03 7.38
CA ASP A 36 -3.23 23.65 7.86
C ASP A 36 -2.97 22.63 6.73
N LYS A 37 -3.51 22.90 5.55
CA LYS A 37 -3.30 22.06 4.36
C LYS A 37 -1.82 22.02 3.95
N LEU A 38 -1.14 23.16 3.95
CA LEU A 38 0.29 23.24 3.63
C LEU A 38 1.14 22.45 4.64
N LYS A 39 0.79 22.51 5.93
CA LYS A 39 1.44 21.72 6.97
C LYS A 39 1.29 20.23 6.71
N ARG A 40 0.04 19.75 6.51
CA ARG A 40 -0.23 18.33 6.18
C ARG A 40 0.52 17.86 4.94
N LEU A 41 0.63 18.70 3.91
CA LEU A 41 1.37 18.39 2.70
C LEU A 41 2.86 18.16 2.99
N LYS A 42 3.47 19.02 3.81
CA LYS A 42 4.87 18.88 4.23
C LYS A 42 5.07 17.61 5.06
N ASP A 43 4.19 17.35 6.02
CA ASP A 43 4.27 16.19 6.90
C ASP A 43 4.17 14.87 6.11
N VAL A 44 3.20 14.76 5.20
CA VAL A 44 3.03 13.58 4.35
C VAL A 44 4.24 13.36 3.44
N LYS A 45 4.85 14.44 2.92
CA LYS A 45 6.07 14.36 2.12
C LYS A 45 7.26 13.89 2.96
N ALA A 46 7.39 14.37 4.19
CA ALA A 46 8.43 13.95 5.12
C ALA A 46 8.27 12.46 5.51
N ILE A 47 7.06 12.03 5.87
CA ILE A 47 6.75 10.62 6.16
C ILE A 47 7.07 9.74 4.96
N SER A 48 6.67 10.15 3.75
CA SER A 48 6.94 9.39 2.53
C SER A 48 8.44 9.19 2.29
N ARG A 49 9.26 10.23 2.53
CA ARG A 49 10.73 10.14 2.43
C ARG A 49 11.32 9.23 3.49
N ALA A 50 10.91 9.40 4.75
CA ALA A 50 11.36 8.55 5.85
C ALA A 50 11.02 7.07 5.61
N LEU A 51 9.84 6.76 5.06
CA LEU A 51 9.46 5.38 4.69
C LEU A 51 10.40 4.81 3.62
N VAL A 52 10.84 5.63 2.66
CA VAL A 52 11.80 5.23 1.63
C VAL A 52 13.18 5.01 2.24
N GLU A 53 13.69 5.97 3.02
CA GLU A 53 15.01 5.92 3.65
C GLU A 53 15.16 4.73 4.60
N THR A 54 14.08 4.36 5.30
CA THR A 54 14.05 3.22 6.24
C THR A 54 13.71 1.88 5.57
N SER A 55 13.54 1.85 4.25
CA SER A 55 13.25 0.61 3.53
C SER A 55 14.52 -0.08 3.06
N THR A 56 14.53 -1.41 3.15
CA THR A 56 15.66 -2.24 2.73
C THR A 56 15.83 -2.30 1.21
N ASP A 57 14.73 -2.24 0.47
CA ASP A 57 14.73 -2.19 -0.99
C ASP A 57 13.57 -1.34 -1.55
N ALA A 58 13.59 -1.10 -2.86
CA ALA A 58 12.57 -0.31 -3.54
C ALA A 58 11.18 -0.98 -3.56
N ILE A 59 11.10 -2.31 -3.49
CA ILE A 59 9.82 -3.04 -3.44
C ILE A 59 9.14 -2.82 -2.10
N VAL A 60 9.89 -2.95 -1.01
CA VAL A 60 9.42 -2.67 0.35
C VAL A 60 9.01 -1.20 0.48
N ALA A 61 9.82 -0.28 -0.05
CA ALA A 61 9.49 1.14 -0.10
C ALA A 61 8.16 1.39 -0.83
N LEU A 62 7.99 0.82 -2.03
CA LEU A 62 6.76 0.99 -2.81
C LEU A 62 5.54 0.39 -2.10
N SER A 63 5.70 -0.75 -1.43
CA SER A 63 4.65 -1.39 -0.64
C SER A 63 4.19 -0.49 0.52
N ARG A 64 5.14 0.04 1.30
CA ARG A 64 4.86 0.97 2.41
C ARG A 64 4.16 2.23 1.93
N LEU A 65 4.64 2.85 0.84
CA LEU A 65 4.00 4.01 0.23
C LEU A 65 2.59 3.70 -0.28
N SER A 66 2.38 2.50 -0.83
CA SER A 66 1.07 2.07 -1.30
C SER A 66 0.08 1.89 -0.15
N ARG A 67 0.54 1.37 0.99
CA ARG A 67 -0.26 1.29 2.22
C ARG A 67 -0.63 2.67 2.74
N LEU A 68 0.34 3.59 2.84
CA LEU A 68 0.10 4.98 3.23
C LEU A 68 -0.95 5.65 2.35
N ARG A 69 -0.88 5.47 1.02
CA ARG A 69 -1.89 6.01 0.09
C ARG A 69 -3.28 5.44 0.28
N ARG A 70 -3.41 4.18 0.75
CA ARG A 70 -4.72 3.59 1.07
C ARG A 70 -5.29 4.23 2.32
N GLU A 71 -4.49 4.35 3.38
CA GLU A 71 -4.89 4.99 4.63
C GLU A 71 -5.31 6.45 4.40
N LEU A 72 -4.53 7.22 3.62
CA LEU A 72 -4.88 8.59 3.25
C LEU A 72 -6.23 8.67 2.49
N ARG A 73 -6.56 7.69 1.65
CA ARG A 73 -7.87 7.66 0.97
C ARG A 73 -9.01 7.36 1.94
N THR A 74 -8.80 6.45 2.90
CA THR A 74 -9.77 6.16 3.97
C THR A 74 -10.04 7.40 4.82
N LEU A 75 -9.04 8.26 5.00
CA LEU A 75 -9.16 9.56 5.70
C LEU A 75 -9.69 10.69 4.80
N ASN A 76 -10.22 10.38 3.60
CA ASN A 76 -10.71 11.35 2.62
C ASN A 76 -9.68 12.45 2.25
N ALA A 77 -8.38 12.12 2.31
CA ALA A 77 -7.34 13.09 1.95
C ALA A 77 -7.49 13.55 0.49
N SER A 78 -7.20 14.82 0.26
CA SER A 78 -7.27 15.40 -1.09
C SER A 78 -6.28 14.73 -2.06
N LYS A 79 -6.60 14.76 -3.36
CA LYS A 79 -5.74 14.22 -4.43
C LYS A 79 -4.32 14.79 -4.37
N GLU A 80 -4.17 16.06 -4.02
CA GLU A 80 -2.86 16.73 -3.87
C GLU A 80 -2.02 16.08 -2.77
N ILE A 81 -2.61 15.83 -1.59
CA ILE A 81 -1.91 15.15 -0.49
C ILE A 81 -1.51 13.72 -0.90
N ILE A 82 -2.41 12.99 -1.56
CA ILE A 82 -2.10 11.63 -2.04
C ILE A 82 -0.96 11.67 -3.07
N SER A 83 -1.00 12.63 -4.00
CA SER A 83 0.04 12.78 -5.03
C SER A 83 1.41 13.14 -4.46
N ALA A 84 1.47 13.82 -3.32
CA ALA A 84 2.73 14.14 -2.64
C ALA A 84 3.50 12.90 -2.16
N THR A 85 2.83 11.75 -2.04
CA THR A 85 3.46 10.47 -1.74
C THR A 85 4.03 9.76 -2.97
N LEU A 86 3.80 10.27 -4.18
CA LEU A 86 4.29 9.65 -5.43
C LEU A 86 5.78 9.97 -5.59
N ILE A 87 6.60 8.93 -5.45
CA ILE A 87 8.05 8.99 -5.65
C ILE A 87 8.36 8.14 -6.88
N LEU A 88 8.59 8.82 -8.00
CA LEU A 88 8.71 8.19 -9.32
C LEU A 88 9.92 7.25 -9.40
N GLU A 89 11.04 7.63 -8.78
CA GLU A 89 12.27 6.84 -8.74
C GLU A 89 12.05 5.47 -8.10
N ILE A 90 11.34 5.43 -6.96
CA ILE A 90 10.99 4.19 -6.26
C ILE A 90 10.06 3.32 -7.10
N THR A 91 9.10 3.94 -7.79
CA THR A 91 8.18 3.21 -8.67
C THR A 91 8.95 2.54 -9.83
N ARG A 92 9.87 3.28 -10.46
CA ARG A 92 10.71 2.76 -11.54
C ARG A 92 11.64 1.64 -11.05
N ALA A 93 12.31 1.84 -9.91
CA ALA A 93 13.24 0.88 -9.34
C ALA A 93 12.52 -0.42 -8.93
N SER A 94 11.38 -0.31 -8.24
CA SER A 94 10.58 -1.48 -7.85
C SER A 94 10.12 -2.30 -9.05
N ASN A 95 9.59 -1.64 -10.09
CA ASN A 95 9.13 -2.32 -11.30
C ASN A 95 10.28 -3.08 -11.99
N LYS A 96 11.47 -2.46 -12.06
CA LYS A 96 12.66 -3.11 -12.61
C LYS A 96 13.04 -4.37 -11.82
N ILE A 97 13.12 -4.30 -10.49
CA ILE A 97 13.46 -5.46 -9.65
C ILE A 97 12.41 -6.57 -9.82
N GLN A 98 11.12 -6.23 -9.86
CA GLN A 98 10.06 -7.23 -10.03
C GLN A 98 10.11 -7.91 -11.39
N GLN A 99 10.45 -7.16 -12.45
CA GLN A 99 10.63 -7.71 -13.79
C GLN A 99 11.83 -8.66 -13.84
N GLU A 100 13.00 -8.23 -13.34
CA GLU A 100 14.22 -9.05 -13.28
C GLU A 100 13.99 -10.35 -12.49
N ARG A 101 13.36 -10.28 -11.31
CA ARG A 101 12.99 -11.48 -10.52
C ARG A 101 12.03 -12.41 -11.28
N THR A 102 11.18 -11.86 -12.14
CA THR A 102 10.26 -12.66 -12.96
C THR A 102 10.98 -13.36 -14.09
N GLU A 103 11.94 -12.69 -14.73
CA GLU A 103 12.79 -13.27 -15.77
C GLU A 103 13.70 -14.36 -15.19
N GLN A 104 14.31 -14.14 -14.03
CA GLN A 104 15.11 -15.16 -13.32
C GLN A 104 14.31 -16.44 -13.06
N ARG A 105 13.09 -16.30 -12.49
CA ARG A 105 12.22 -17.47 -12.23
C ARG A 105 11.81 -18.23 -13.49
N LYS A 106 11.72 -17.57 -14.64
CA LYS A 106 11.46 -18.25 -15.92
C LYS A 106 12.65 -19.09 -16.36
N ASN A 107 13.87 -18.63 -16.08
CA ASN A 107 15.11 -19.27 -16.49
C ASN A 107 15.58 -20.36 -15.53
N GLU A 108 15.27 -20.25 -14.23
CA GLU A 108 15.65 -21.24 -13.20
C GLU A 108 14.84 -22.55 -13.32
N GLY A 109 13.67 -22.51 -13.97
CA GLY A 109 12.76 -23.66 -14.00
C GLY A 109 12.22 -23.99 -12.60
N LEU A 110 11.24 -24.89 -12.52
CA LEU A 110 10.75 -25.39 -11.24
C LEU A 110 11.54 -26.64 -10.87
N HIS A 111 12.48 -26.52 -9.93
CA HIS A 111 13.15 -27.68 -9.36
C HIS A 111 12.27 -28.28 -8.25
N TYR A 112 11.43 -29.24 -8.61
CA TYR A 112 10.68 -30.01 -7.62
C TYR A 112 11.66 -30.84 -6.80
N LEU A 113 11.48 -30.83 -5.47
CA LEU A 113 12.11 -31.85 -4.63
C LEU A 113 11.52 -33.20 -5.02
N ASP A 114 12.29 -34.28 -5.00
CA ASP A 114 11.82 -35.61 -5.45
C ASP A 114 10.49 -36.02 -4.82
N HIS A 115 10.29 -35.67 -3.54
CA HIS A 115 9.06 -35.91 -2.78
C HIS A 115 7.80 -35.18 -3.33
N PHE A 116 7.97 -34.08 -4.07
CA PHE A 116 6.91 -33.30 -4.69
C PHE A 116 6.85 -33.49 -6.21
N SER A 117 7.66 -34.38 -6.76
CA SER A 117 7.54 -34.80 -8.16
C SER A 117 6.20 -35.51 -8.38
N LEU A 118 5.61 -35.31 -9.56
CA LEU A 118 4.31 -35.91 -9.91
C LEU A 118 4.31 -37.43 -9.75
N GLU A 119 5.41 -38.09 -10.12
CA GLU A 119 5.61 -39.54 -9.93
C GLU A 119 5.52 -39.95 -8.45
N SER A 120 6.21 -39.24 -7.56
CA SER A 120 6.22 -39.52 -6.11
C SER A 120 4.88 -39.18 -5.43
N VAL A 121 4.19 -38.14 -5.90
CA VAL A 121 2.83 -37.84 -5.44
C VAL A 121 1.86 -38.94 -5.87
N LYS A 122 1.98 -39.42 -7.11
CA LYS A 122 1.14 -40.49 -7.65
C LYS A 122 1.38 -41.82 -6.93
N GLU A 123 2.62 -42.22 -6.73
CA GLU A 123 2.97 -43.45 -6.01
C GLU A 123 2.37 -43.49 -4.59
N ARG A 124 2.37 -42.36 -3.88
CA ARG A 124 1.75 -42.27 -2.56
C ARG A 124 0.22 -42.31 -2.61
N LEU A 125 -0.40 -41.74 -3.63
CA LEU A 125 -1.85 -41.81 -3.82
C LEU A 125 -2.27 -43.24 -4.17
N ASP A 126 -1.49 -43.94 -5.00
CA ASP A 126 -1.73 -45.33 -5.37
C ASP A 126 -1.55 -46.27 -4.15
N ALA A 127 -0.64 -45.94 -3.23
CA ALA A 127 -0.47 -46.63 -1.94
C ALA A 127 -1.55 -46.28 -0.90
N TYR A 128 -2.38 -45.27 -1.15
CA TYR A 128 -3.38 -44.80 -0.21
C TYR A 128 -4.71 -45.56 -0.40
N ASP A 129 -4.95 -46.55 0.45
CA ASP A 129 -6.26 -47.22 0.50
C ASP A 129 -7.29 -46.37 1.26
N VAL A 130 -8.20 -45.75 0.52
CA VAL A 130 -9.29 -44.90 1.04
C VAL A 130 -10.22 -45.69 1.99
N SER A 131 -10.25 -47.02 1.88
CA SER A 131 -11.07 -47.93 2.68
C SER A 131 -10.60 -48.05 4.13
N ASN A 132 -9.36 -47.66 4.44
CA ASN A 132 -8.78 -47.72 5.80
C ASN A 132 -9.04 -46.48 6.66
N THR A 133 -9.82 -45.50 6.18
CA THR A 133 -10.11 -44.25 6.91
C THR A 133 -11.03 -44.43 8.15
N GLY A 134 -11.40 -45.67 8.48
CA GLY A 134 -12.15 -46.01 9.70
C GLY A 134 -11.31 -46.27 10.95
N GLN A 135 -10.00 -46.54 10.86
CA GLN A 135 -9.17 -46.85 12.05
C GLN A 135 -7.74 -46.32 11.95
N ASN A 136 -7.52 -45.10 12.44
CA ASN A 136 -6.20 -44.69 12.94
C ASN A 136 -6.35 -44.15 14.36
N GLN A 137 -6.37 -45.08 15.32
CA GLN A 137 -5.98 -44.82 16.70
C GLN A 137 -4.50 -44.44 16.71
N GLY A 138 -4.19 -43.31 17.33
CA GLY A 138 -2.86 -42.72 17.34
C GLY A 138 -1.80 -43.64 17.95
N LYS A 139 -0.77 -43.97 17.16
CA LYS A 139 0.54 -44.40 17.67
C LYS A 139 1.63 -43.96 16.70
N HIS A 140 2.17 -42.75 16.89
CA HIS A 140 3.55 -42.46 16.50
C HIS A 140 4.27 -42.03 17.77
N GLY A 141 5.00 -42.99 18.33
CA GLY A 141 5.99 -42.74 19.37
C GLY A 141 7.15 -41.96 18.75
N ILE A 142 7.41 -40.78 19.31
CA ILE A 142 8.64 -40.04 19.09
C ILE A 142 9.68 -40.68 20.00
N SER A 143 10.70 -41.33 19.43
CA SER A 143 11.95 -41.61 20.15
C SER A 143 12.97 -40.51 19.81
N PRO A 144 13.45 -39.73 20.78
CA PRO A 144 14.55 -38.81 20.56
C PRO A 144 15.91 -39.53 20.69
N LYS A 145 16.84 -39.19 19.80
CA LYS A 145 18.28 -39.29 20.05
C LYS A 145 18.78 -37.94 20.56
#